data_AF-A0A8G0FJ24-F1
#
_entry.id   AF-A0A8G0FJ24-F1
#
_cell.length_a   1.000
_cell.length_b   1.000
_cell.length_c   1.000
_cell.angle_alpha   90.00
_cell.angle_beta   90.00
_cell.angle_gamma   90.00
#
_symmetry.space_group_name_H-M   'P 1'
#
loop_
_entity.id
_entity.type
_entity.pdbx_description
1 polymer ?
#
loop_
_entity_poly.entity_id
_entity_poly.type
_entity_poly.pdbx_seq_one_letter_code
_entity_poly.pdbx_strand_id
1 'polypeptide(L)'
;MPGAVEKRVLNWEPVELNHPLFGNIRGRSRVAKVDELEDEWLKGGWEEGTEEGLHFKTEHIDSKGVVTQQVLGFVKVEGVRYQARRVLVTTEGSDKNVEITIIYDYLGTGEVSL
;
A
#
# COMPACT_ATOMS: atom_id res chain seq x y z
N MET A 1 -2.91 10.86 -19.55
CA MET A 1 -2.13 11.36 -18.40
C MET A 1 -0.68 10.98 -18.60
N PRO A 2 0.30 11.87 -18.39
CA PRO A 2 1.71 11.48 -18.42
C PRO A 2 1.97 10.42 -17.34
N GLY A 3 2.74 9.38 -17.69
CA GLY A 3 3.11 8.34 -16.74
C GLY A 3 4.02 8.90 -15.65
N ALA A 4 3.75 8.54 -14.40
CA ALA A 4 4.69 8.75 -13.30
C ALA A 4 5.54 7.49 -13.13
N VAL A 5 6.86 7.63 -13.04
CA VAL A 5 7.75 6.52 -12.67
C VAL A 5 8.25 6.79 -11.26
N GLU A 6 7.79 5.97 -10.32
CA GLU A 6 8.29 5.95 -8.95
C GLU A 6 9.24 4.76 -8.77
N LYS A 7 10.51 5.03 -8.44
CA LYS A 7 11.48 3.97 -8.12
C LYS A 7 11.25 3.48 -6.69
N ARG A 8 10.59 2.33 -6.56
CA ARG A 8 10.27 1.70 -5.26
C ARG A 8 11.42 0.82 -4.79
N VAL A 9 12.45 1.44 -4.24
CA VAL A 9 13.57 0.74 -3.61
C VAL A 9 13.12 0.27 -2.22
N LEU A 10 13.27 -1.02 -1.94
CA LEU A 10 12.77 -1.66 -0.72
C LEU A 10 13.76 -1.54 0.46
N ASN A 11 14.28 -0.33 0.71
CA ASN A 11 15.26 -0.06 1.76
C ASN A 11 14.75 0.93 2.84
N TRP A 12 13.48 1.32 2.75
CA TRP A 12 12.82 2.30 3.63
C TRP A 12 13.42 3.71 3.63
N GLU A 13 14.34 4.02 2.70
CA GLU A 13 14.87 5.36 2.55
C GLU A 13 13.86 6.27 1.83
N PRO A 14 13.70 7.54 2.29
CA PRO A 14 12.78 8.48 1.66
C PRO A 14 13.32 8.94 0.31
N VAL A 15 12.44 8.97 -0.69
CA VAL A 15 12.69 9.53 -2.01
C VAL A 15 11.63 10.59 -2.30
N GLU A 16 12.09 11.79 -2.62
CA GLU A 16 11.20 12.88 -3.06
C GLU A 16 11.05 12.85 -4.58
N LEU A 17 9.83 13.08 -5.05
CA LEU A 17 9.57 13.31 -6.46
C LEU A 17 8.38 14.24 -6.66
N ASN A 18 8.34 14.91 -7.81
CA ASN A 18 7.17 15.65 -8.27
C ASN A 18 6.28 14.69 -9.07
N HIS A 19 5.17 14.26 -8.47
CA HIS A 19 4.20 13.35 -9.06
C HIS A 19 3.17 14.13 -9.89
N PRO A 20 2.88 13.74 -11.15
CA PRO A 20 2.01 14.51 -12.04
C PRO A 20 0.56 14.65 -11.58
N LEU A 21 0.10 13.81 -10.64
CA LEU A 21 -1.25 13.91 -10.05
C LEU A 21 -1.27 14.50 -8.64
N PHE A 22 -0.17 14.42 -7.90
CA PHE A 22 -0.16 14.70 -6.45
C PHE A 22 0.82 15.81 -6.05
N GLY A 23 1.55 16.39 -7.01
CA GLY A 23 2.57 17.38 -6.71
C GLY A 23 3.78 16.75 -6.03
N ASN A 24 4.44 17.50 -5.16
CA ASN A 24 5.61 17.04 -4.42
C ASN A 24 5.19 16.01 -3.36
N ILE A 25 5.80 14.83 -3.45
CA ILE A 25 5.58 13.74 -2.50
C ILE A 25 6.93 13.21 -2.00
N ARG A 26 6.92 12.62 -0.82
CA ARG A 26 8.03 11.85 -0.26
C ARG A 26 7.57 10.41 -0.04
N GLY A 27 8.04 9.52 -0.89
CA GLY A 27 7.73 8.09 -0.84
C GLY A 27 8.84 7.30 -0.14
N ARG A 28 8.48 6.18 0.48
CA ARG A 28 9.41 5.15 0.94
C ARG A 28 8.75 3.78 0.88
N SER A 29 9.55 2.74 0.71
CA SER A 29 9.04 1.37 0.56
C SER A 29 9.91 0.33 1.26
N ARG A 30 9.29 -0.74 1.78
CA ARG A 30 9.96 -1.88 2.40
C ARG A 30 9.11 -3.14 2.28
N VAL A 31 9.74 -4.30 2.49
CA VAL A 31 9.02 -5.46 3.02
C VAL A 31 8.90 -5.22 4.53
N ALA A 32 7.69 -5.30 5.07
CA ALA A 32 7.43 -5.12 6.49
C ALA A 32 6.78 -6.38 7.04
N LYS A 33 7.13 -6.77 8.25
CA LYS A 33 6.30 -7.73 8.98
C LYS A 33 4.97 -7.06 9.36
N VAL A 34 3.89 -7.82 9.34
CA VAL A 34 2.55 -7.31 9.63
C VAL A 34 2.49 -6.71 11.04
N ASP A 35 3.12 -7.36 12.01
CA ASP A 35 3.21 -6.93 13.41
C ASP A 35 4.08 -5.67 13.64
N GLU A 36 4.94 -5.30 12.69
CA GLU A 36 5.72 -4.05 12.70
C GLU A 36 4.98 -2.84 12.12
N LEU A 37 3.78 -3.03 11.55
CA LEU A 37 2.94 -1.93 11.10
C LEU A 37 2.41 -1.16 12.31
N GLU A 38 2.24 0.15 12.21
CA GLU A 38 1.76 0.96 13.35
C GLU A 38 0.24 0.92 13.47
N ASP A 39 -0.46 0.89 12.34
CA ASP A 39 -1.90 1.07 12.25
C ASP A 39 -2.66 -0.27 12.18
N GLU A 40 -3.70 -0.42 12.99
CA GLU A 40 -4.48 -1.66 13.12
C GLU A 40 -5.24 -2.01 11.83
N TRP A 41 -5.70 -1.02 11.06
CA TRP A 41 -6.34 -1.28 9.78
C TRP A 41 -5.36 -1.91 8.78
N LEU A 42 -4.10 -1.47 8.77
CA LEU A 42 -3.07 -2.04 7.91
C LEU A 42 -2.57 -3.41 8.38
N LYS A 43 -2.67 -3.73 9.67
CA LYS A 43 -2.38 -5.07 10.23
C LYS A 43 -3.45 -6.09 9.90
N GLY A 44 -4.70 -5.65 9.81
CA GLY A 44 -5.87 -6.52 9.73
C GLY A 44 -6.26 -6.96 8.33
N GLY A 45 -7.18 -7.92 8.25
CA GLY A 45 -7.88 -8.32 7.02
C GLY A 45 -7.09 -9.22 6.08
N TRP A 46 -5.87 -9.60 6.43
CA TRP A 46 -5.04 -10.51 5.64
C TRP A 46 -5.44 -11.97 5.80
N GLU A 47 -5.05 -12.80 4.82
CA GLU A 47 -5.13 -14.25 4.89
C GLU A 47 -4.41 -14.78 6.15
N GLU A 48 -4.99 -15.79 6.78
CA GLU A 48 -4.38 -16.45 7.95
C GLU A 48 -2.96 -16.93 7.64
N GLY A 49 -2.01 -16.62 8.53
CA GLY A 49 -0.60 -16.93 8.36
C GLY A 49 0.19 -15.90 7.54
N THR A 50 -0.40 -14.76 7.18
CA THR A 50 0.35 -13.65 6.55
C THR A 50 1.29 -13.01 7.58
N GLU A 51 2.61 -13.21 7.39
CA GLU A 51 3.65 -12.64 8.26
C GLU A 51 4.23 -11.33 7.71
N GLU A 52 4.28 -11.17 6.40
CA GLU A 52 4.93 -10.04 5.72
C GLU A 52 4.06 -9.45 4.60
N GLY A 53 4.29 -8.17 4.30
CA GLY A 53 3.66 -7.46 3.18
C GLY A 53 4.57 -6.38 2.59
N LEU A 54 4.27 -5.97 1.35
CA LEU A 54 4.95 -4.83 0.73
C LEU A 54 4.32 -3.54 1.23
N HIS A 55 5.06 -2.76 2.02
CA HIS A 55 4.62 -1.52 2.63
C HIS A 55 5.16 -0.31 1.88
N PHE A 56 4.25 0.59 1.52
CA PHE A 56 4.51 1.88 0.90
C PHE A 56 3.97 2.98 1.80
N LYS A 57 4.77 4.02 2.06
CA LYS A 57 4.34 5.22 2.77
C LYS A 57 4.68 6.45 1.93
N THR A 58 3.70 7.32 1.75
CA THR A 58 3.79 8.53 0.95
C THR A 58 3.31 9.72 1.77
N GLU A 59 4.19 10.67 2.02
CA GLU A 59 3.86 11.97 2.60
C GLU A 59 3.60 12.95 1.44
N HIS A 60 2.44 13.61 1.44
CA HIS A 60 2.09 14.58 0.41
C HIS A 60 2.59 15.97 0.84
N ILE A 61 3.72 16.43 0.32
CA ILE A 61 4.41 17.64 0.79
C ILE A 61 3.56 18.90 0.53
N ASP A 62 2.91 18.94 -0.63
CA ASP A 62 2.05 20.06 -1.01
C ASP A 62 0.67 20.03 -0.33
N SER A 63 0.28 18.90 0.27
CA SER A 63 -0.98 18.73 1.01
C SER A 63 -0.73 18.64 2.51
N LYS A 64 -1.05 19.70 3.26
CA LYS A 64 -0.74 19.77 4.70
C LYS A 64 -1.23 18.54 5.47
N GLY A 65 -0.27 17.80 6.02
CA GLY A 65 -0.52 16.71 6.96
C GLY A 65 -1.10 15.42 6.35
N VAL A 66 -1.19 15.30 5.02
CA VAL A 66 -1.76 14.11 4.38
C VAL A 66 -0.70 13.02 4.21
N VAL A 67 -0.98 11.84 4.74
CA VAL A 67 -0.14 10.65 4.59
C VAL A 67 -0.97 9.52 4.00
N THR A 68 -0.44 8.87 2.98
CA THR A 68 -1.00 7.65 2.41
C THR A 68 -0.08 6.48 2.73
N GLN A 69 -0.64 5.42 3.30
CA GLN A 69 0.05 4.15 3.52
C GLN A 69 -0.67 3.05 2.75
N GLN A 70 0.11 2.14 2.17
CA GLN A 70 -0.41 1.00 1.42
C GLN A 70 0.36 -0.25 1.80
N VAL A 71 -0.35 -1.34 2.06
CA VAL A 71 0.24 -2.65 2.23
C VAL A 71 -0.37 -3.59 1.19
N LEU A 72 0.48 -4.36 0.51
CA LEU A 72 0.05 -5.38 -0.45
C LEU A 72 0.29 -6.76 0.16
N GLY A 73 -0.68 -7.64 -0.03
CA GLY A 73 -0.69 -8.99 0.51
C GLY A 73 -1.81 -9.81 -0.10
N PHE A 74 -2.21 -10.87 0.60
CA PHE A 74 -3.32 -11.74 0.20
C PHE A 74 -4.45 -11.66 1.22
N VAL A 75 -5.69 -11.71 0.71
CA VAL A 75 -6.92 -11.76 1.52
C VAL A 75 -7.75 -12.96 1.11
N LYS A 76 -8.58 -13.48 2.02
CA LYS A 76 -9.62 -14.46 1.68
C LYS A 76 -10.99 -13.77 1.71
N VAL A 77 -11.70 -13.82 0.60
CA VAL A 77 -13.08 -13.34 0.49
C VAL A 77 -13.94 -14.52 0.06
N GLU A 78 -14.91 -14.89 0.90
CA GLU A 78 -15.78 -16.06 0.68
C GLU A 78 -15.01 -17.37 0.40
N GLY A 79 -13.84 -17.53 1.04
CA GLY A 79 -12.97 -18.70 0.87
C GLY A 79 -12.05 -18.65 -0.35
N VAL A 80 -12.19 -17.65 -1.23
CA VAL A 80 -11.33 -17.45 -2.40
C VAL A 80 -10.19 -16.49 -2.06
N ARG A 81 -8.97 -16.85 -2.46
CA ARG A 81 -7.76 -16.06 -2.22
C ARG A 81 -7.57 -15.01 -3.30
N TYR A 82 -7.37 -13.76 -2.88
CA TYR A 82 -7.10 -12.64 -3.77
C TYR A 82 -5.81 -11.91 -3.43
N GLN A 83 -5.11 -11.39 -4.43
CA GLN A 83 -4.12 -10.35 -4.20
C GLN A 83 -4.88 -9.08 -3.85
N ALA A 84 -4.46 -8.39 -2.80
CA ALA A 84 -5.09 -7.15 -2.39
C ALA A 84 -4.08 -6.09 -1.99
N ARG A 85 -4.55 -4.85 -2.06
CA ARG A 85 -3.91 -3.68 -1.49
C ARG A 85 -4.83 -3.05 -0.48
N ARG A 86 -4.39 -2.98 0.76
CA ARG A 86 -5.05 -2.19 1.81
C ARG A 86 -4.41 -0.81 1.86
N VAL A 87 -5.22 0.23 1.77
CA VAL A 87 -4.81 1.62 1.74
C VAL A 87 -5.40 2.33 2.95
N LEU A 88 -4.58 3.16 3.59
CA LEU A 88 -4.96 4.07 4.65
C LEU A 88 -4.54 5.48 4.24
N VAL A 89 -5.46 6.43 4.30
CA VAL A 89 -5.15 7.86 4.19
C VAL A 89 -5.50 8.54 5.50
N THR A 90 -4.51 9.21 6.10
CA THR A 90 -4.68 10.02 7.30
C THR A 90 -4.39 11.48 6.97
N THR A 91 -5.01 12.39 7.72
CA THR A 91 -4.76 13.83 7.63
C THR A 91 -4.55 14.39 9.03
N GLU A 92 -3.45 15.09 9.24
CA GLU A 92 -3.14 15.74 10.53
C GLU A 92 -4.32 16.60 11.01
N GLY A 93 -4.71 16.44 12.27
CA GLY A 93 -5.82 17.17 12.89
C GLY A 93 -7.22 16.66 12.49
N SER A 94 -7.33 15.58 11.72
CA SER A 94 -8.59 14.91 11.42
C SER A 94 -8.76 13.65 12.27
N ASP A 95 -9.99 13.41 12.72
CA ASP A 95 -10.47 12.17 13.32
C ASP A 95 -10.95 11.15 12.27
N LYS A 96 -10.94 11.53 10.98
CA LYS A 96 -11.43 10.69 9.88
C LYS A 96 -10.26 10.15 9.08
N ASN A 97 -10.20 8.83 9.03
CA ASN A 97 -9.32 8.09 8.13
C ASN A 97 -10.11 7.60 6.92
N VAL A 98 -9.44 7.48 5.77
CA VAL A 98 -9.98 6.79 4.60
C VAL A 98 -9.33 5.42 4.50
N GLU A 99 -10.15 4.38 4.61
CA GLU A 99 -9.74 2.98 4.59
C GLU A 99 -10.29 2.33 3.31
N ILE A 100 -9.41 1.77 2.48
CA ILE A 100 -9.79 1.17 1.20
C ILE A 100 -9.11 -0.19 1.07
N THR A 101 -9.86 -1.20 0.61
CA THR A 101 -9.28 -2.46 0.13
C THR A 101 -9.51 -2.56 -1.37
N ILE A 102 -8.42 -2.65 -2.13
CA ILE A 102 -8.45 -2.92 -3.57
C ILE A 102 -8.16 -4.40 -3.74
N ILE A 103 -9.10 -5.13 -4.32
CA ILE A 103 -8.98 -6.55 -4.63
C ILE A 103 -8.69 -6.67 -6.12
N TYR A 104 -7.70 -7.49 -6.46
CA TYR A 104 -7.33 -7.73 -7.85
C TYR A 104 -7.74 -9.15 -8.24
N ASP A 105 -8.56 -9.25 -9.27
CA ASP A 105 -8.75 -10.51 -9.99
C ASP A 105 -7.44 -10.87 -10.71
N TYR A 106 -6.96 -12.09 -10.50
CA TYR A 106 -5.81 -12.63 -11.20
C TYR A 106 -6.09 -14.07 -11.62
N LEU A 107 -5.56 -14.48 -12.78
CA LEU A 107 -5.83 -15.80 -13.39
C LEU A 107 -5.21 -16.99 -12.63
N GLY A 108 -4.68 -16.78 -11.42
CA GLY A 108 -3.92 -17.81 -10.70
C GLY A 108 -2.62 -18.21 -11.40
N THR A 109 -1.97 -19.26 -10.91
CA THR A 109 -0.94 -19.99 -11.67
C THR A 109 -1.64 -20.82 -12.75
N GLY A 110 -2.05 -20.19 -13.85
CA GLY A 110 -2.45 -20.94 -15.03
C GLY A 110 -1.30 -21.85 -15.46
N GLU A 111 -1.58 -23.10 -15.83
CA GLU A 111 -0.65 -23.89 -16.62
C GLU A 111 -0.41 -23.13 -17.92
N VAL A 112 0.72 -22.44 -18.01
CA VAL A 112 1.19 -21.91 -19.28
C VAL A 112 1.71 -23.11 -20.06
N SER A 113 0.88 -23.72 -20.91
CA SER A 113 1.41 -24.66 -21.90
C SER A 113 2.30 -23.85 -22.86
N LEU A 114 3.61 -24.00 -22.69
CA LEU A 114 4.62 -23.56 -23.67
C LEU A 114 4.56 -24.44 -24.92
#